data_AF-A0A9E6A935-F1
#
_entry.id   AF-A0A9E6A935-F1
#
_cell.length_a   1.000
_cell.length_b   1.000
_cell.length_c   1.000
_cell.angle_alpha   90.00
_cell.angle_beta   90.00
_cell.angle_gamma   90.00
#
_symmetry.space_group_name_H-M   'P 1'
#
loop_
_entity.id
_entity.type
_entity.pdbx_description
1 polymer ?
#
loop_
_entity_poly.entity_id
_entity_poly.type
_entity_poly.pdbx_seq_one_letter_code
_entity_poly.pdbx_strand_id
1 'polypeptide(L)'
;HATPDTLLDLVNGATSERIILVGHNPGIGLLAQGIVQSPPHHERFDQFPTAALLVASFDVPRWGDVTPHSGKVEAFVTPHDLNSS
;
A
#
# COMPACT_ATOMS: atom_id res chain seq x y z
N HIS A 1 14.46 7.07 6.57
CA HIS A 1 13.12 6.51 6.29
C HIS A 1 12.42 7.45 5.32
N ALA A 2 11.89 6.94 4.21
CA ALA A 2 11.08 7.75 3.29
C ALA A 2 9.74 8.10 3.95
N THR A 3 9.26 9.32 3.74
CA THR A 3 7.93 9.75 4.21
C THR A 3 6.84 9.16 3.32
N PRO A 4 5.57 9.08 3.79
CA PRO A 4 4.46 8.67 2.95
C PRO A 4 4.34 9.50 1.68
N ASP A 5 4.56 10.81 1.77
CA ASP A 5 4.51 11.72 0.62
C ASP A 5 5.58 11.38 -0.42
N THR A 6 6.81 11.14 0.04
CA THR A 6 7.91 10.70 -0.86
C THR A 6 7.59 9.39 -1.56
N LEU A 7 6.93 8.46 -0.87
CA LEU A 7 6.54 7.18 -1.45
C LEU A 7 5.35 7.34 -2.41
N LEU A 8 4.41 8.24 -2.13
CA LEU A 8 3.31 8.59 -3.03
C LEU A 8 3.84 9.25 -4.31
N ASP A 9 4.85 10.11 -4.23
CA ASP A 9 5.50 10.69 -5.41
C ASP A 9 6.11 9.61 -6.32
N LEU A 10 6.70 8.55 -5.74
CA LEU A 10 7.20 7.41 -6.50
C LEU A 10 6.08 6.62 -7.18
N VAL A 11 4.95 6.43 -6.47
CA VAL A 11 3.74 5.83 -7.05
C VAL A 11 3.29 6.67 -8.24
N ASN A 12 3.14 7.98 -8.05
CA ASN A 12 2.65 8.91 -9.07
C ASN A 12 3.56 9.00 -10.31
N GLY A 13 4.86 8.74 -10.15
CA GLY A 13 5.84 8.68 -11.24
C GLY A 13 5.87 7.36 -12.02
N ALA A 14 5.12 6.34 -11.61
CA ALA A 14 5.12 5.05 -12.29
C ALA A 14 4.49 5.11 -13.69
N THR A 15 5.02 4.32 -14.62
CA THR A 15 4.54 4.24 -16.02
C THR A 15 3.99 2.86 -16.39
N SER A 16 4.32 1.83 -15.61
CA SER A 16 3.85 0.45 -15.84
C SER A 16 2.42 0.28 -15.35
N GLU A 17 1.63 -0.59 -15.97
CA GLU A 17 0.25 -0.89 -15.55
C GLU A 17 0.16 -1.36 -14.09
N ARG A 18 1.17 -2.11 -13.62
CA ARG A 18 1.26 -2.62 -12.25
C ARG A 18 2.66 -2.39 -11.71
N ILE A 19 2.73 -1.96 -10.46
CA ILE A 19 3.99 -1.74 -9.74
C ILE A 19 3.99 -2.50 -8.42
N ILE A 20 5.18 -2.79 -7.91
CA ILE A 20 5.40 -3.17 -6.52
C ILE A 20 6.29 -2.11 -5.89
N LEU A 21 5.85 -1.56 -4.76
CA LEU A 21 6.63 -0.63 -3.96
C LEU A 21 7.12 -1.35 -2.70
N VAL A 22 8.44 -1.44 -2.55
CA VAL A 22 9.08 -2.03 -1.37
C VAL A 22 9.72 -0.90 -0.56
N GLY A 23 9.37 -0.80 0.72
CA GLY A 23 9.82 0.27 1.60
C GLY A 23 9.95 -0.16 3.06
N HIS A 24 10.42 0.76 3.90
CA HIS A 24 10.62 0.53 5.34
C HIS A 24 9.53 1.21 6.18
N ASN A 25 9.15 0.55 7.28
CA ASN A 25 8.29 1.15 8.31
C ASN A 25 9.02 2.28 9.06
N PRO A 26 8.32 3.33 9.53
CA PRO A 26 6.87 3.48 9.46
C PRO A 26 6.36 3.97 8.10
N GLY A 27 7.23 4.50 7.23
CA GLY A 27 6.84 5.16 5.98
C GLY A 27 5.91 4.34 5.07
N ILE A 28 6.26 3.08 4.79
CA ILE A 28 5.42 2.22 3.93
C ILE A 28 4.08 1.86 4.57
N GLY A 29 4.06 1.58 5.89
CA GLY A 29 2.82 1.31 6.62
C GLY A 29 1.90 2.52 6.69
N LEU A 30 2.46 3.72 6.90
CA LEU A 30 1.72 4.97 6.87
C LEU A 30 1.17 5.28 5.47
N LEU A 31 1.95 5.03 4.40
CA LEU A 31 1.42 5.13 3.03
C LEU A 31 0.28 4.13 2.81
N ALA A 32 0.45 2.86 3.22
CA ALA A 32 -0.57 1.83 3.05
C ALA A 32 -1.90 2.23 3.71
N GLN A 33 -1.85 2.82 4.90
CA GLN A 33 -3.03 3.35 5.60
C GLN A 33 -3.61 4.58 4.88
N GLY A 34 -2.77 5.51 4.43
CA GLY A 34 -3.20 6.79 3.86
C GLY A 34 -3.60 6.74 2.38
N ILE A 35 -3.26 5.68 1.65
CA ILE A 35 -3.51 5.58 0.21
C ILE A 35 -4.86 4.91 -0.13
N VAL A 36 -5.42 4.14 0.81
CA VAL A 36 -6.65 3.38 0.61
C VAL A 36 -7.88 4.09 1.18
N GLN A 37 -9.03 3.93 0.53
CA GLN A 37 -10.31 4.53 0.93
C GLN A 37 -10.80 4.02 2.29
N SER A 38 -10.54 2.75 2.57
CA SER A 38 -10.93 2.07 3.81
C SER A 38 -9.91 0.97 4.10
N PRO A 39 -9.54 0.76 5.38
CA PRO A 39 -8.59 -0.29 5.73
C PRO A 39 -9.18 -1.69 5.46
N PRO A 40 -8.35 -2.70 5.14
CA PRO A 40 -8.80 -4.09 5.13
C PRO A 40 -9.28 -4.52 6.52
N HIS A 41 -10.17 -5.51 6.55
CA HIS A 41 -10.56 -6.20 7.77
C HIS A 41 -9.44 -7.14 8.25
N HIS A 42 -8.37 -6.58 8.81
CA HIS A 42 -7.23 -7.34 9.32
C HIS A 42 -6.59 -6.67 10.54
N GLU A 43 -6.50 -7.39 11.67
CA GLU A 43 -6.06 -6.85 12.98
C GLU A 43 -4.65 -6.25 12.96
N ARG A 44 -3.79 -6.72 12.05
CA ARG A 44 -2.40 -6.27 11.92
C ARG A 44 -2.17 -5.16 10.89
N PHE A 45 -3.22 -4.67 10.22
CA PHE A 45 -3.05 -3.64 9.19
C PHE A 45 -2.40 -2.37 9.77
N ASP A 46 -2.84 -1.93 10.94
CA ASP A 46 -2.31 -0.75 11.62
C ASP A 46 -0.84 -0.93 12.03
N GLN A 47 -0.41 -2.17 12.29
CA GLN A 47 0.97 -2.50 12.67
C GLN A 47 1.88 -2.66 11.45
N PHE A 48 1.31 -3.03 10.30
CA PHE A 48 1.99 -3.31 9.03
C PHE A 48 3.32 -4.06 9.24
N PRO A 49 3.31 -5.30 9.76
CA PRO A 49 4.52 -6.00 10.20
C PRO A 49 5.50 -6.23 9.04
N THR A 50 6.73 -6.61 9.37
CA THR A 50 7.75 -6.95 8.36
C THR A 50 7.21 -7.94 7.33
N ALA A 51 7.45 -7.63 6.05
CA ALA A 51 6.97 -8.41 4.91
C ALA A 51 5.43 -8.53 4.79
N ALA A 52 4.67 -7.62 5.41
CA ALA A 52 3.27 -7.41 5.04
C ALA A 52 3.16 -6.87 3.61
N LEU A 53 2.11 -7.31 2.91
CA LEU A 53 1.78 -6.90 1.56
C LEU A 53 0.34 -6.38 1.51
N LEU A 54 0.17 -5.14 1.07
CA LEU A 54 -1.10 -4.59 0.64
C LEU A 54 -1.17 -4.67 -0.89
N VAL A 55 -2.28 -5.17 -1.43
CA VAL A 55 -2.64 -5.06 -2.83
C VAL A 55 -3.82 -4.09 -2.92
N ALA A 56 -3.66 -3.05 -3.73
CA ALA A 56 -4.70 -2.04 -3.95
C ALA A 56 -4.84 -1.73 -5.44
N SER A 57 -6.08 -1.46 -5.86
CA SER A 57 -6.42 -0.98 -7.20
C SER A 57 -6.82 0.50 -7.15
N PHE A 58 -6.58 1.22 -8.24
CA PHE A 58 -6.89 2.65 -8.36
C PHE A 58 -7.70 2.88 -9.61
N ASP A 59 -8.86 3.53 -9.46
CA ASP A 59 -9.76 3.87 -10.56
C ASP A 59 -9.37 5.22 -11.17
N VAL A 60 -8.18 5.25 -11.78
CA VAL A 60 -7.56 6.44 -12.37
C VAL A 60 -6.90 6.09 -13.71
N PRO A 61 -6.83 7.03 -14.68
CA PRO A 61 -6.29 6.74 -16.00
C PRO A 61 -4.76 6.61 -16.03
N ARG A 62 -4.05 7.14 -15.03
CA ARG A 62 -2.59 7.05 -14.88
C ARG A 62 -2.20 7.22 -13.43
N TRP A 63 -1.02 6.72 -13.07
CA TRP A 63 -0.50 6.79 -11.70
C TRP A 63 -0.40 8.21 -11.14
N GLY A 64 -0.07 9.20 -11.97
CA GLY A 64 0.02 10.60 -11.53
C GLY A 64 -1.28 11.20 -11.00
N ASP A 65 -2.42 10.52 -11.19
CA ASP A 65 -3.72 10.94 -10.68
C ASP A 65 -4.12 10.18 -9.40
N VAL A 66 -3.25 9.30 -8.86
CA VAL A 66 -3.47 8.66 -7.55
C VAL A 66 -3.34 9.71 -6.44
N THR A 67 -4.39 9.81 -5.64
CA THR A 67 -4.44 10.71 -4.48
C THR A 67 -4.51 9.91 -3.17
N PRO A 68 -4.23 10.53 -2.02
CA PRO A 68 -4.53 9.93 -0.73
C PRO A 68 -5.99 9.45 -0.67
N HIS A 69 -6.21 8.35 0.04
CA HIS A 69 -7.51 7.71 0.24
C HIS A 69 -8.28 7.39 -1.06
N SER A 70 -7.61 7.09 -2.17
CA SER A 70 -8.25 6.77 -3.45
C SER A 70 -8.24 5.28 -3.82
N GLY A 71 -7.34 4.50 -3.20
CA GLY A 71 -7.16 3.09 -3.49
C GLY A 71 -8.26 2.19 -2.91
N LYS A 72 -8.68 1.19 -3.67
CA LYS A 72 -9.54 0.09 -3.21
C LYS A 72 -8.66 -1.07 -2.78
N VAL A 73 -8.89 -1.61 -1.60
CA VAL A 73 -8.12 -2.76 -1.10
C VAL A 73 -8.59 -4.03 -1.81
N GLU A 74 -7.67 -4.74 -2.43
CA GLU A 74 -7.90 -6.05 -3.05
C GLU A 74 -7.47 -7.19 -2.12
N ALA A 75 -6.36 -7.01 -1.41
CA ALA A 75 -5.87 -7.96 -0.43
C ALA A 75 -4.92 -7.31 0.58
N PHE A 76 -4.84 -7.87 1.78
CA PHE A 76 -3.76 -7.62 2.72
C PHE A 76 -3.33 -8.95 3.33
N VAL A 77 -2.03 -9.21 3.33
CA VAL A 77 -1.46 -10.46 3.84
C VAL A 77 -0.17 -10.18 4.60
N THR A 78 0.05 -10.93 5.66
CA THR A 78 1.27 -10.94 6.46
C THR A 78 1.94 -12.31 6.37
N PRO A 79 3.24 -12.44 6.69
CA PRO A 79 3.91 -13.74 6.69
C PRO A 79 3.25 -14.78 7.63
N HIS A 80 2.62 -14.30 8.71
CA HIS A 80 1.93 -15.17 9.66
C HIS A 80 0.73 -15.89 9.03
N ASP A 81 0.03 -15.23 8.10
CA ASP A 81 -1.18 -15.77 7.46
C ASP A 81 -0.83 -16.90 6.48
N LEU A 82 0.40 -16.91 5.96
CA LEU A 82 0.90 -17.89 5.01
C LEU A 82 1.34 -19.21 5.66
N ASN A 83 1.60 -19.22 6.96
CA ASN A 83 2.09 -20.40 7.69
C ASN A 83 0.97 -21.35 8.15
N SER A 84 -0.27 -21.13 7.68
CA SER A 84 -1.45 -21.92 8.05
C SER A 84 -1.86 -22.88 6.92
N SER A 85 -0.88 -23.48 6.24
CA SER A 85 -1.07 -24.59 5.27
C SER A 85 -0.64 -25.91 5.87
#